data_AF-A0A529M3X7-F1
#
_entry.id   AF-A0A529M3X7-F1
#
_cell.length_a   1.000
_cell.length_b   1.000
_cell.length_c   1.000
_cell.angle_alpha   90.00
_cell.angle_beta   90.00
_cell.angle_gamma   90.00
#
_symmetry.space_group_name_H-M   'P 1'
#
loop_
_entity.id
_entity.type
_entity.pdbx_description
1 polymer ?
#
loop_
_entity_poly.entity_id
_entity_poly.type
_entity_poly.pdbx_seq_one_letter_code
_entity_poly.pdbx_strand_id
1 'polypeptide(L)'
;MNAHTIPELRCALSREAIIGHETAWKVSGFGVAQYRHGYDPALLAAIEEAALKLKASHAVHKHLDLTFITGADRYIPEIKELLHDKLRLERLSDMMGTKLEPYPLSIVGSTVTFMNPRDGAVEWHCDGVPVTELIPLSISDPLIGGHLEIYCDDSETGRSILE
;
A
#
# COMPACT_ATOMS: atom_id res chain seq x y z
N MET A 1 -42.96 36.71 15.74
CA MET A 1 -42.26 35.51 15.24
C MET A 1 -40.82 35.91 14.98
N ASN A 2 -39.92 35.65 15.94
CA ASN A 2 -38.49 35.91 15.74
C ASN A 2 -37.85 34.60 15.31
N ALA A 3 -37.26 34.62 14.11
CA ALA A 3 -36.43 33.55 13.61
C ALA A 3 -35.26 33.37 14.59
N HIS A 4 -35.19 32.21 15.24
CA HIS A 4 -34.01 31.80 15.97
C HIS A 4 -32.91 31.51 14.95
N THR A 5 -32.17 32.54 14.55
CA THR A 5 -30.86 32.39 13.94
C THR A 5 -29.95 31.75 14.98
N ILE A 6 -29.79 30.44 14.90
CA ILE A 6 -28.67 29.73 15.53
C ILE A 6 -27.41 30.42 14.96
N PRO A 7 -26.55 31.05 15.79
CA PRO A 7 -25.28 31.56 15.30
C PRO A 7 -24.58 30.39 14.61
N GLU A 8 -24.04 30.59 13.41
CA GLU A 8 -23.22 29.57 12.75
C GLU A 8 -22.03 29.25 13.65
N LEU A 9 -22.21 28.29 14.54
CA LEU A 9 -21.18 27.70 15.38
C LEU A 9 -20.42 26.69 14.52
N ARG A 10 -19.95 27.16 13.37
CA ARG A 10 -19.00 26.45 12.52
C ARG A 10 -17.62 26.76 13.09
N CYS A 11 -17.26 26.03 14.15
CA CYS A 11 -15.87 26.01 14.59
C CYS A 11 -15.10 25.13 13.61
N ALA A 12 -14.23 25.73 12.80
CA ALA A 12 -13.25 24.97 12.04
C ALA A 12 -12.17 24.49 13.02
N LEU A 13 -12.33 23.27 13.54
CA LEU A 13 -11.29 22.59 14.28
C LEU A 13 -10.39 21.87 13.27
N SER A 14 -9.09 22.13 13.33
CA SER A 14 -8.14 21.38 12.52
C SER A 14 -8.14 19.91 12.97
N ARG A 15 -7.77 19.00 12.07
CA ARG A 15 -7.72 17.57 12.39
C ARG A 15 -6.77 17.29 13.57
N GLU A 16 -5.67 18.04 13.64
CA GLU A 16 -4.70 18.04 14.75
C GLU A 16 -5.36 18.42 16.08
N ALA A 17 -6.21 19.45 16.07
CA ALA A 17 -6.93 19.89 17.27
C ALA A 17 -7.95 18.85 17.75
N ILE A 18 -8.48 18.04 16.85
CA ILE A 18 -9.41 16.94 17.18
C ILE A 18 -8.66 15.74 17.76
N ILE A 19 -7.52 15.36 17.17
CA ILE A 19 -6.80 14.13 17.54
C ILE A 19 -5.71 14.35 18.62
N GLY A 20 -5.33 15.60 18.90
CA GLY A 20 -4.39 15.95 19.97
C GLY A 20 -2.91 15.72 19.65
N HIS A 21 -2.55 15.51 18.39
CA HIS A 21 -1.18 15.41 17.91
C HIS A 21 -1.06 15.94 16.49
N GLU A 22 0.16 16.29 16.05
CA GLU A 22 0.40 16.60 14.64
C GLU A 22 -0.09 15.42 13.78
N THR A 23 -0.94 15.70 12.81
CA THR A 23 -1.17 14.73 11.74
C THR A 23 0.15 14.60 11.00
N ALA A 24 0.57 13.39 10.62
CA ALA A 24 1.75 13.25 9.79
C ALA A 24 1.40 13.70 8.37
N TRP A 25 1.57 14.99 8.11
CA TRP A 25 1.52 15.57 6.77
C TRP A 25 2.64 14.92 5.95
N LYS A 26 2.29 14.40 4.76
CA LYS A 26 3.18 14.03 3.65
C LYS A 26 4.66 13.91 4.05
N VAL A 27 5.08 12.71 4.47
CA VAL A 27 6.44 12.43 4.97
C VAL A 27 7.52 12.55 3.88
N SER A 28 7.13 12.61 2.61
CA SER A 28 8.02 12.84 1.48
C SER A 28 7.30 13.53 0.31
N GLY A 29 8.03 14.33 -0.46
CA GLY A 29 7.60 14.85 -1.76
C GLY A 29 7.42 13.75 -2.83
N PHE A 30 7.95 12.56 -2.57
CA PHE A 30 7.97 11.42 -3.46
C PHE A 30 6.54 10.90 -3.76
N GLY A 31 6.18 10.84 -5.03
CA GLY A 31 4.90 10.28 -5.48
C GLY A 31 5.03 8.81 -5.86
N VAL A 32 5.75 8.54 -6.94
CA VAL A 32 6.06 7.17 -7.40
C VAL A 32 7.43 7.17 -8.09
N ALA A 33 8.17 6.08 -7.94
CA ALA A 33 9.24 5.75 -8.88
C ALA A 33 9.33 4.25 -9.11
N GLN A 34 9.79 3.87 -10.29
CA GLN A 34 10.26 2.52 -10.53
C GLN A 34 11.66 2.38 -9.92
N TYR A 35 11.80 1.46 -8.98
CA TYR A 35 13.06 1.19 -8.31
C TYR A 35 13.58 -0.19 -8.69
N ARG A 36 14.80 -0.23 -9.26
CA ARG A 36 15.50 -1.49 -9.55
C ARG A 36 16.36 -1.86 -8.35
N HIS A 37 15.79 -2.64 -7.44
CA HIS A 37 16.57 -3.27 -6.39
C HIS A 37 17.15 -4.59 -6.90
N GLY A 38 18.36 -4.93 -6.45
CA GLY A 38 18.98 -6.22 -6.74
C GLY A 38 18.48 -7.30 -5.79
N TYR A 39 17.15 -7.52 -5.71
CA TYR A 39 16.58 -8.59 -4.89
C TYR A 39 17.21 -9.93 -5.30
N ASP A 40 17.40 -10.82 -4.34
CA ASP A 40 17.79 -12.19 -4.63
C ASP A 40 16.66 -12.89 -5.43
N PRO A 41 16.90 -13.29 -6.70
CA PRO A 41 15.88 -13.95 -7.51
C PRO A 41 15.40 -15.27 -6.90
N ALA A 42 16.27 -15.99 -6.18
CA ALA A 42 15.89 -17.25 -5.53
C ALA A 42 14.92 -17.00 -4.36
N LEU A 43 15.13 -15.91 -3.61
CA LEU A 43 14.23 -15.49 -2.54
C LEU A 43 12.85 -15.11 -3.10
N LEU A 44 12.80 -14.33 -4.18
CA LEU A 44 11.52 -13.96 -4.82
C LEU A 44 10.78 -15.19 -5.35
N ALA A 45 11.48 -16.14 -5.98
CA ALA A 45 10.89 -17.39 -6.46
C ALA A 45 10.35 -18.25 -5.31
N ALA A 46 11.06 -18.33 -4.18
CA ALA A 46 10.59 -19.06 -2.99
C ALA A 46 9.30 -18.44 -2.42
N ILE A 47 9.23 -17.10 -2.37
CA ILE A 47 8.03 -16.39 -1.92
C ILE A 47 6.86 -16.63 -2.89
N GLU A 48 7.09 -16.57 -4.21
CA GLU A 48 6.09 -16.87 -5.22
C GLU A 48 5.52 -18.29 -5.04
N GLU A 49 6.39 -19.29 -4.96
CA GLU A 49 5.99 -20.69 -4.82
C GLU A 49 5.17 -20.92 -3.54
N ALA A 50 5.59 -20.34 -2.42
CA ALA A 50 4.88 -20.43 -1.15
C ALA A 50 3.52 -19.73 -1.21
N ALA A 51 3.45 -18.53 -1.79
CA ALA A 51 2.21 -17.78 -1.95
C ALA A 51 1.18 -18.52 -2.80
N LEU A 52 1.62 -19.13 -3.91
CA LEU A 52 0.73 -19.92 -4.78
C LEU A 52 0.14 -21.14 -4.07
N LYS A 53 0.94 -21.84 -3.24
CA LYS A 53 0.46 -22.96 -2.41
C LYS A 53 -0.55 -22.51 -1.35
N LEU A 54 -0.33 -21.34 -0.76
CA LEU A 54 -1.18 -20.80 0.30
C LEU A 54 -2.46 -20.14 -0.22
N LYS A 55 -2.50 -19.76 -1.51
CA LYS A 55 -3.62 -19.03 -2.10
C LYS A 55 -4.98 -19.66 -1.79
N ALA A 56 -5.12 -20.97 -1.97
CA ALA A 56 -6.40 -21.66 -1.81
C ALA A 56 -6.93 -21.69 -0.36
N SER A 57 -6.05 -21.55 0.64
CA SER A 57 -6.40 -21.69 2.06
C SER A 57 -6.35 -20.38 2.85
N HIS A 58 -5.56 -19.41 2.39
CA HIS A 58 -5.30 -18.17 3.12
C HIS A 58 -5.65 -16.90 2.34
N ALA A 59 -5.77 -16.99 1.00
CA ALA A 59 -6.17 -15.81 0.25
C ALA A 59 -7.66 -15.55 0.42
N VAL A 60 -7.99 -14.28 0.49
CA VAL A 60 -9.36 -13.79 0.57
C VAL A 60 -9.58 -12.82 -0.56
N HIS A 61 -10.75 -12.90 -1.19
CA HIS A 61 -11.20 -11.94 -2.18
C HIS A 61 -12.18 -10.99 -1.49
N LYS A 62 -11.71 -9.77 -1.17
CA LYS A 62 -12.45 -8.77 -0.41
C LYS A 62 -11.77 -7.41 -0.58
N HIS A 63 -12.49 -6.31 -0.36
CA HIS A 63 -11.99 -4.93 -0.43
C HIS A 63 -11.31 -4.60 -1.78
N LEU A 64 -11.85 -3.62 -2.51
CA LEU A 64 -11.23 -3.13 -3.75
C LEU A 64 -11.11 -4.20 -4.86
N ASP A 65 -12.03 -5.18 -4.90
CA ASP A 65 -12.04 -6.29 -5.88
C ASP A 65 -10.67 -7.01 -5.98
N LEU A 66 -10.04 -7.30 -4.83
CA LEU A 66 -8.70 -7.87 -4.78
C LEU A 66 -8.64 -9.20 -4.04
N THR A 67 -7.97 -10.19 -4.64
CA THR A 67 -7.54 -11.41 -3.94
C THR A 67 -6.15 -11.22 -3.33
N PHE A 68 -6.02 -11.45 -2.02
CA PHE A 68 -4.73 -11.28 -1.33
C PHE A 68 -4.59 -12.13 -0.07
N ILE A 69 -3.35 -12.25 0.41
CA ILE A 69 -2.98 -12.74 1.75
C ILE A 69 -2.39 -11.58 2.54
N THR A 70 -3.06 -11.15 3.61
CA THR A 70 -2.52 -10.15 4.57
C THR A 70 -1.71 -10.81 5.67
N GLY A 71 -0.68 -10.13 6.16
CA GLY A 71 0.25 -10.70 7.15
C GLY A 71 0.99 -11.90 6.59
N ALA A 72 1.33 -11.85 5.30
CA ALA A 72 1.95 -12.96 4.57
C ALA A 72 3.26 -13.44 5.21
N ASP A 73 4.01 -12.55 5.87
CA ASP A 73 5.21 -12.85 6.66
C ASP A 73 4.99 -13.87 7.80
N ARG A 74 3.74 -14.06 8.24
CA ARG A 74 3.38 -15.07 9.24
C ARG A 74 3.34 -16.49 8.66
N TYR A 75 3.17 -16.60 7.35
CA TYR A 75 3.03 -17.86 6.63
C TYR A 75 4.21 -18.15 5.68
N ILE A 76 4.92 -17.10 5.25
CA ILE A 76 6.06 -17.16 4.33
C ILE A 76 7.25 -16.47 5.02
N PRO A 77 8.11 -17.23 5.73
CA PRO A 77 9.23 -16.68 6.49
C PRO A 77 10.20 -15.82 5.67
N GLU A 78 10.38 -16.14 4.40
CA GLU A 78 11.23 -15.45 3.43
C GLU A 78 10.84 -13.97 3.27
N ILE A 79 9.57 -13.62 3.47
CA ILE A 79 9.13 -12.22 3.45
C ILE A 79 9.77 -11.43 4.60
N LYS A 80 10.01 -12.05 5.76
CA LYS A 80 10.68 -11.36 6.88
C LYS A 80 12.11 -10.97 6.54
N GLU A 81 12.77 -11.75 5.69
CA GLU A 81 14.12 -11.43 5.21
C GLU A 81 14.09 -10.15 4.37
N LEU A 82 13.13 -10.04 3.43
CA LEU A 82 12.92 -8.82 2.63
C LEU A 82 12.56 -7.60 3.49
N LEU A 83 11.66 -7.77 4.46
CA LEU A 83 11.22 -6.69 5.33
C LEU A 83 12.39 -6.10 6.14
N HIS A 84 13.34 -6.92 6.56
CA HIS A 84 14.47 -6.51 7.40
C HIS A 84 15.80 -6.39 6.64
N ASP A 85 15.78 -6.43 5.30
CA ASP A 85 16.95 -6.16 4.48
C ASP A 85 17.42 -4.71 4.73
N LYS A 86 18.56 -4.59 5.41
CA LYS A 86 19.13 -3.30 5.80
C LYS A 86 19.53 -2.46 4.59
N LEU A 87 20.12 -3.08 3.57
CA LEU A 87 20.58 -2.36 2.39
C LEU A 87 19.39 -1.86 1.57
N ARG A 88 18.33 -2.65 1.48
CA ARG A 88 17.05 -2.23 0.91
C ARG A 88 16.49 -1.02 1.66
N LEU A 89 16.33 -1.12 2.98
CA LEU A 89 15.78 -0.04 3.80
C LEU A 89 16.61 1.24 3.76
N GLU A 90 17.94 1.13 3.78
CA GLU A 90 18.86 2.28 3.63
C GLU A 90 18.64 2.98 2.29
N ARG A 91 18.67 2.24 1.18
CA ARG A 91 18.47 2.82 -0.16
C ARG A 91 17.08 3.42 -0.37
N LEU A 92 16.04 2.78 0.17
CA LEU A 92 14.69 3.32 0.12
C LEU A 92 14.59 4.59 0.97
N SER A 93 15.23 4.63 2.13
CA SER A 93 15.27 5.83 2.99
C SER A 93 15.95 6.99 2.29
N ASP A 94 17.09 6.74 1.64
CA ASP A 94 17.81 7.73 0.83
C ASP A 94 16.93 8.27 -0.30
N MET A 95 16.22 7.38 -1.01
CA MET A 95 15.31 7.75 -2.09
C MET A 95 14.12 8.59 -1.60
N MET A 96 13.56 8.25 -0.44
CA MET A 96 12.41 8.96 0.13
C MET A 96 12.81 10.26 0.83
N GLY A 97 14.09 10.50 1.08
CA GLY A 97 14.60 11.65 1.82
C GLY A 97 14.23 11.61 3.32
N THR A 98 13.82 10.46 3.83
CA THR A 98 13.44 10.25 5.23
C THR A 98 13.72 8.81 5.64
N LYS A 99 13.96 8.57 6.92
CA LYS A 99 14.23 7.22 7.42
C LYS A 99 12.96 6.37 7.32
N LEU A 100 13.06 5.24 6.61
CA LEU A 100 12.01 4.24 6.54
C LEU A 100 12.28 3.08 7.51
N GLU A 101 11.20 2.50 8.00
CA GLU A 101 11.22 1.29 8.82
C GLU A 101 10.02 0.40 8.46
N PRO A 102 10.12 -0.92 8.67
CA PRO A 102 9.00 -1.81 8.42
C PRO A 102 7.75 -1.39 9.19
N TYR A 103 6.60 -1.44 8.53
CA TYR A 103 5.35 -1.07 9.18
C TYR A 103 5.06 -2.03 10.36
N PRO A 104 4.70 -1.52 11.55
CA PRO A 104 4.66 -2.32 12.78
C PRO A 104 3.53 -3.36 12.79
N LEU A 105 2.51 -3.19 11.93
CA LEU A 105 1.37 -4.11 11.84
C LEU A 105 1.51 -4.99 10.60
N SER A 106 1.91 -6.25 10.79
CA SER A 106 2.12 -7.22 9.70
C SER A 106 0.89 -7.40 8.78
N ILE A 107 -0.34 -7.25 9.31
CA ILE A 107 -1.57 -7.34 8.49
C ILE A 107 -1.63 -6.29 7.38
N VAL A 108 -0.95 -5.15 7.57
CA VAL A 108 -0.85 -4.07 6.57
C VAL A 108 0.53 -4.10 5.91
N GLY A 109 1.59 -4.28 6.70
CA GLY A 109 2.98 -4.20 6.26
C GLY A 109 3.49 -5.36 5.40
N SER A 110 2.71 -6.43 5.25
CA SER A 110 3.09 -7.60 4.46
C SER A 110 1.87 -8.21 3.76
N THR A 111 1.62 -7.79 2.53
CA THR A 111 0.50 -8.30 1.71
C THR A 111 1.03 -8.91 0.42
N VAL A 112 0.58 -10.13 0.10
CA VAL A 112 0.78 -10.73 -1.23
C VAL A 112 -0.53 -10.67 -1.99
N THR A 113 -0.52 -10.01 -3.14
CA THR A 113 -1.69 -9.81 -3.99
C THR A 113 -1.64 -10.75 -5.19
N PHE A 114 -2.81 -11.17 -5.67
CA PHE A 114 -2.96 -11.98 -6.87
C PHE A 114 -3.81 -11.20 -7.87
N MET A 115 -3.37 -11.14 -9.13
CA MET A 115 -4.01 -10.31 -10.16
C MET A 115 -4.11 -11.09 -11.47
N ASN A 116 -5.11 -11.97 -11.56
CA ASN A 116 -5.55 -12.57 -12.82
C ASN A 116 -7.06 -12.29 -13.00
N PRO A 117 -7.68 -12.63 -14.15
CA PRO A 117 -9.09 -12.32 -14.41
C PRO A 117 -10.09 -12.86 -13.37
N ARG A 118 -9.71 -13.85 -12.54
CA ARG A 118 -10.54 -14.38 -11.46
C ARG A 118 -10.27 -13.74 -10.09
N ASP A 119 -9.18 -13.00 -9.96
CA ASP A 119 -8.80 -12.34 -8.72
C ASP A 119 -9.29 -10.89 -8.61
N GLY A 120 -9.89 -10.38 -9.68
CA GLY A 120 -10.44 -9.04 -9.79
C GLY A 120 -9.41 -8.01 -10.29
N ALA A 121 -9.88 -6.77 -10.41
CA ALA A 121 -9.08 -5.61 -10.77
C ALA A 121 -9.15 -4.59 -9.63
N VAL A 122 -7.99 -4.24 -9.08
CA VAL A 122 -7.91 -3.32 -7.93
C VAL A 122 -8.65 -2.02 -8.22
N GLU A 123 -9.66 -1.70 -7.41
CA GLU A 123 -10.40 -0.44 -7.51
C GLU A 123 -9.51 0.78 -7.19
N TRP A 124 -9.86 1.95 -7.70
CA TRP A 124 -9.20 3.21 -7.35
C TRP A 124 -9.27 3.44 -5.85
N HIS A 125 -8.12 3.72 -5.24
CA HIS A 125 -8.01 3.96 -3.79
C HIS A 125 -6.74 4.73 -3.45
N CYS A 126 -6.64 5.13 -2.19
CA CYS A 126 -5.41 5.61 -1.57
C CYS A 126 -4.97 4.63 -0.49
N ASP A 127 -3.66 4.46 -0.33
CA ASP A 127 -3.12 3.67 0.75
C ASP A 127 -3.18 4.42 2.09
N GLY A 128 -3.48 3.68 3.15
CA GLY A 128 -3.45 4.20 4.52
C GLY A 128 -2.03 4.30 5.10
N VAL A 129 -1.04 3.69 4.44
CA VAL A 129 0.37 3.76 4.85
C VAL A 129 1.09 4.89 4.13
N PRO A 130 2.09 5.54 4.76
CA PRO A 130 2.80 6.66 4.13
C PRO A 130 3.61 6.29 2.89
N VAL A 131 4.08 5.04 2.80
CA VAL A 131 4.86 4.51 1.68
C VAL A 131 4.51 3.03 1.48
N THR A 132 4.25 2.66 0.23
CA THR A 132 4.06 1.27 -0.20
C THR A 132 5.15 0.91 -1.21
N GLU A 133 5.75 -0.26 -1.04
CA GLU A 133 6.64 -0.86 -2.03
C GLU A 133 5.97 -2.05 -2.69
N LEU A 134 5.85 -2.00 -4.01
CA LEU A 134 5.32 -3.09 -4.81
C LEU A 134 6.48 -3.88 -5.41
N ILE A 135 6.64 -5.12 -4.94
CA ILE A 135 7.67 -6.05 -5.42
C ILE A 135 6.99 -7.08 -6.33
N PRO A 136 7.25 -7.06 -7.65
CA PRO A 136 6.68 -8.06 -8.54
C PRO A 136 7.35 -9.43 -8.29
N LEU A 137 6.56 -10.40 -7.85
CA LEU A 137 7.00 -11.80 -7.75
C LEU A 137 6.92 -12.51 -9.10
N SER A 138 5.88 -12.20 -9.88
CA SER A 138 5.57 -12.82 -11.17
C SER A 138 4.81 -11.83 -12.04
N ILE A 139 5.18 -11.73 -13.31
CA ILE A 139 4.51 -10.88 -14.30
C ILE A 139 4.29 -11.73 -15.55
N SER A 140 3.10 -11.70 -16.13
CA SER A 140 2.83 -12.37 -17.40
C SER A 140 3.60 -11.73 -18.56
N ASP A 141 4.02 -12.57 -19.53
CA ASP A 141 4.63 -12.11 -20.77
C ASP A 141 3.90 -12.75 -21.97
N PRO A 142 3.16 -11.98 -22.79
CA PRO A 142 2.96 -10.53 -22.69
C PRO A 142 2.10 -10.13 -21.48
N LEU A 143 2.33 -8.91 -20.97
CA LEU A 143 1.47 -8.33 -19.94
C LEU A 143 0.10 -7.99 -20.54
N ILE A 144 -0.95 -8.64 -20.02
CA ILE A 144 -2.34 -8.41 -20.41
C ILE A 144 -3.13 -8.08 -19.14
N GLY A 145 -3.43 -6.79 -18.94
CA GLY A 145 -4.01 -6.27 -17.69
C GLY A 145 -2.97 -6.16 -16.57
N GLY A 146 -3.40 -5.84 -15.34
CA GLY A 146 -2.51 -5.77 -14.16
C GLY A 146 -1.50 -4.62 -14.18
N HIS A 147 -1.70 -3.61 -15.02
CA HIS A 147 -0.88 -2.39 -15.01
C HIS A 147 -1.17 -1.60 -13.73
N LEU A 148 -0.13 -1.06 -13.11
CA LEU A 148 -0.29 -0.05 -12.07
C LEU A 148 -0.68 1.27 -12.73
N GLU A 149 -1.86 1.78 -12.41
CA GLU A 149 -2.31 3.11 -12.81
C GLU A 149 -2.27 4.04 -11.60
N ILE A 150 -1.77 5.26 -11.81
CA ILE A 150 -1.63 6.27 -10.76
C ILE A 150 -2.20 7.57 -11.28
N TYR A 151 -3.13 8.13 -10.52
CA TYR A 151 -3.61 9.49 -10.75
C TYR A 151 -2.60 10.49 -10.18
N CYS A 152 -1.97 11.26 -11.07
CA CYS A 152 -0.86 12.15 -10.73
C CYS A 152 -1.34 13.55 -10.31
N ASP A 153 -2.17 13.63 -9.27
CA ASP A 153 -2.59 14.89 -8.64
C ASP A 153 -3.03 14.63 -7.19
N ASP A 154 -3.72 15.58 -6.57
CA ASP A 154 -4.30 15.45 -5.25
C ASP A 154 -5.27 14.27 -5.12
N SER A 155 -5.15 13.52 -4.02
CA SER A 155 -5.93 12.31 -3.75
C SER A 155 -7.43 12.59 -3.64
N GLU A 156 -7.85 13.71 -3.04
CA GLU A 156 -9.28 14.03 -2.91
C GLU A 156 -9.90 14.32 -4.28
N THR A 157 -9.15 15.02 -5.13
CA THR A 157 -9.57 15.25 -6.53
C THR A 157 -9.69 13.94 -7.29
N GLY A 158 -8.67 13.07 -7.20
CA GLY A 158 -8.69 11.75 -7.82
C GLY A 158 -9.90 10.93 -7.39
N ARG A 159 -10.17 10.85 -6.09
CA ARG A 159 -11.33 10.14 -5.54
C ARG A 159 -12.64 10.71 -6.09
N SER A 160 -12.80 12.03 -6.17
CA SER A 160 -14.04 12.64 -6.70
C SER A 160 -14.33 12.36 -8.17
N ILE A 161 -13.31 11.99 -8.96
CA ILE A 161 -13.44 11.76 -10.41
C ILE A 161 -13.50 10.26 -10.73
N LEU A 162 -12.84 9.43 -9.92
CA LEU A 162 -12.59 8.02 -10.19
C LEU A 162 -13.38 7.05 -9.30
N GLU A 163 -13.87 7.48 -8.12
CA GLU A 163 -14.79 6.74 -7.23
C GLU A 163 -16.24 7.24 -7.40
#